data_AF-A0A502BUD7-F1
#
_entry.id   AF-A0A502BUD7-F1
#
_cell.length_a   1.000
_cell.length_b   1.000
_cell.length_c   1.000
_cell.angle_alpha   90.00
_cell.angle_beta   90.00
_cell.angle_gamma   90.00
#
_symmetry.space_group_name_H-M   'P 1'
#
loop_
_entity.id
_entity.type
_entity.pdbx_description
1 polymer ?
#
loop_
_entity_poly.entity_id
_entity_poly.type
_entity_poly.pdbx_seq_one_letter_code
_entity_poly.pdbx_strand_id
1 'polypeptide(L)'
;MVFFACNAIPNWYVAGMEKLKTYLKDNGLSHDAFAKEVDATQATITRYVRGDRFPTPQMIVKIAKATNGEITASDWYASSAGAA
;
A
#
# COMPACT_ATOMS: atom_id res chain seq x y z
N MET A 1 -16.77 1.82 16.52
CA MET A 1 -15.31 2.09 16.47
C MET A 1 -14.62 0.76 16.27
N VAL A 2 -14.49 0.30 15.03
CA VAL A 2 -14.11 -1.09 14.77
C VAL A 2 -12.59 -1.19 14.67
N PHE A 3 -11.98 -1.50 15.82
CA PHE A 3 -10.62 -2.01 15.90
C PHE A 3 -10.63 -3.48 15.44
N PHE A 4 -10.40 -3.73 14.15
CA PHE A 4 -10.10 -5.08 13.68
C PHE A 4 -8.61 -5.35 13.92
N ALA A 5 -8.31 -6.04 15.02
CA ALA A 5 -7.05 -6.76 15.17
C ALA A 5 -7.00 -7.85 14.07
N CYS A 6 -6.08 -7.68 13.13
CA CYS A 6 -5.88 -8.57 12.00
C CYS A 6 -5.37 -9.94 12.50
N ASN A 7 -6.20 -10.98 12.38
CA ASN A 7 -5.77 -12.37 12.53
C ASN A 7 -6.18 -13.08 11.22
N ALA A 8 -5.18 -13.46 10.43
CA ALA A 8 -5.24 -13.95 9.04
C ALA A 8 -5.55 -12.90 7.96
N ILE A 9 -4.50 -12.28 7.41
CA ILE A 9 -4.54 -11.57 6.13
C ILE A 9 -4.90 -12.59 5.04
N PRO A 10 -6.05 -12.48 4.34
CA PRO A 10 -6.38 -13.38 3.24
C PRO A 10 -5.38 -13.26 2.08
N ASN A 11 -5.08 -14.36 1.39
CA ASN A 11 -4.08 -14.46 0.31
C ASN A 11 -4.28 -13.46 -0.86
N TRP A 12 -5.48 -12.88 -1.00
CA TRP A 12 -5.81 -11.88 -2.01
C TRP A 12 -5.37 -10.44 -1.65
N TYR A 13 -4.71 -10.23 -0.51
CA TYR A 13 -4.37 -8.90 0.02
C TYR A 13 -2.90 -8.48 -0.19
N VAL A 14 -2.05 -9.39 -0.65
CA VAL A 14 -0.57 -9.27 -0.58
C VAL A 14 0.01 -8.41 -1.72
N ALA A 15 -0.71 -8.26 -2.84
CA ALA A 15 -0.18 -7.67 -4.07
C ALA A 15 0.29 -6.20 -3.91
N GLY A 16 -0.57 -5.31 -3.41
CA GLY A 16 -0.24 -3.89 -3.27
C GLY A 16 0.88 -3.59 -2.27
N MET A 17 0.93 -4.34 -1.16
CA MET A 17 1.92 -4.14 -0.10
C MET A 17 3.31 -4.62 -0.52
N GLU A 18 3.42 -5.81 -1.12
CA GLU A 18 4.69 -6.34 -1.60
C GLU A 18 5.24 -5.52 -2.78
N LYS A 19 4.36 -4.97 -3.63
CA LYS A 19 4.78 -4.06 -4.71
C LYS A 19 5.36 -2.76 -4.16
N LEU A 20 4.72 -2.18 -3.14
CA LEU A 20 5.24 -0.98 -2.46
C LEU A 20 6.59 -1.25 -1.80
N LYS A 21 6.73 -2.38 -1.11
CA LYS A 21 7.98 -2.78 -0.48
C LYS A 21 9.11 -3.00 -1.48
N THR A 22 8.79 -3.63 -2.61
CA THR A 22 9.75 -3.87 -3.71
C THR A 22 10.17 -2.55 -4.35
N TYR A 23 9.21 -1.68 -4.65
CA TYR A 23 9.47 -0.34 -5.20
C TYR A 23 10.43 0.47 -4.33
N LEU A 24 10.19 0.51 -3.01
CA LEU A 24 11.06 1.22 -2.08
C LEU A 24 12.47 0.63 -2.05
N LYS A 25 12.60 -0.69 -2.12
CA LYS A 25 13.88 -1.38 -2.13
C LYS A 25 14.66 -1.12 -3.43
N ASP A 26 14.01 -1.23 -4.57
CA ASP A 26 14.62 -1.09 -5.89
C ASP A 26 15.09 0.35 -6.14
N ASN A 27 14.34 1.34 -5.64
CA ASN A 27 14.70 2.75 -5.71
C ASN A 27 15.60 3.21 -4.55
N GLY A 28 15.94 2.34 -3.59
CA GLY A 28 16.72 2.71 -2.41
C GLY A 28 16.05 3.78 -1.53
N LEU A 29 14.72 3.90 -1.60
CA LEU A 29 13.95 4.92 -0.90
C LEU A 29 13.67 4.47 0.54
N SER A 30 13.97 5.37 1.49
CA SER A 30 13.55 5.18 2.87
C SER A 30 12.04 5.43 3.01
N HIS A 31 11.41 4.77 3.99
CA HIS A 31 10.00 5.01 4.30
C HIS A 31 9.69 6.48 4.61
N ASP A 32 10.65 7.23 5.18
CA ASP A 32 10.49 8.65 5.49
C ASP A 32 10.55 9.51 4.22
N ALA A 33 11.50 9.22 3.32
CA ALA A 33 11.61 9.93 2.05
C ALA A 33 10.33 9.77 1.20
N PHE A 34 9.85 8.54 1.07
CA PHE A 34 8.61 8.27 0.34
C PHE A 34 7.39 8.87 1.04
N ALA A 35 7.33 8.81 2.37
CA ALA A 35 6.24 9.42 3.13
C ALA A 35 6.13 10.92 2.88
N LYS A 36 7.25 11.65 2.83
CA LYS A 36 7.30 13.08 2.50
C LYS A 36 6.75 13.36 1.10
N GLU A 37 7.07 12.49 0.13
CA GLU A 37 6.61 12.62 -1.25
C GLU A 37 5.08 12.45 -1.39
N VAL A 38 4.49 11.48 -0.67
CA VAL A 38 3.03 11.26 -0.68
C VAL A 38 2.28 12.07 0.38
N ASP A 39 2.94 13.01 1.06
CA ASP A 39 2.37 13.82 2.13
C ASP A 39 1.68 12.94 3.20
N ALA A 40 2.47 12.03 3.75
CA ALA A 40 2.13 11.11 4.82
C ALA A 40 3.24 11.05 5.87
N THR A 41 2.98 10.38 6.99
CA THR A 41 4.01 10.11 8.00
C THR A 41 4.72 8.80 7.72
N GLN A 42 6.00 8.70 8.10
CA GLN A 42 6.78 7.45 8.02
C GLN A 42 6.05 6.26 8.68
N ALA A 43 5.41 6.49 9.83
CA ALA A 43 4.62 5.48 10.53
C ALA A 43 3.41 5.00 9.70
N THR A 44 2.82 5.88 8.89
CA THR A 44 1.71 5.53 7.99
C THR A 44 2.18 4.58 6.89
N ILE A 45 3.30 4.88 6.23
CA ILE A 45 3.89 3.99 5.22
C ILE A 45 4.30 2.65 5.84
N THR A 46 4.90 2.68 7.04
CA THR A 46 5.29 1.47 7.76
C THR A 46 4.09 0.55 8.02
N ARG A 47 2.94 1.12 8.41
CA ARG A 47 1.69 0.35 8.60
C ARG A 47 1.16 -0.27 7.30
N TYR A 48 1.32 0.42 6.17
CA TYR A 48 0.93 -0.12 4.86
C TYR A 48 1.85 -1.26 4.43
N VAL A 49 3.16 -1.11 4.60
CA VAL A 49 4.14 -2.16 4.28
C VAL A 49 3.96 -3.39 5.17
N ARG A 50 3.58 -3.20 6.43
CA ARG A 50 3.32 -4.30 7.38
C ARG A 50 1.94 -4.94 7.23
N GLY A 51 1.00 -4.30 6.53
CA GLY A 51 -0.39 -4.74 6.46
C GLY A 51 -1.21 -4.49 7.72
N ASP A 52 -0.71 -3.67 8.64
CA ASP A 52 -1.44 -3.26 9.85
C ASP A 52 -2.63 -2.34 9.51
N ARG A 53 -2.61 -1.70 8.33
CA ARG A 53 -3.65 -0.76 7.89
C ARG A 53 -3.84 -0.81 6.37
N PHE A 54 -5.09 -0.74 5.93
CA PHE A 54 -5.43 -0.50 4.52
C PHE A 54 -5.35 1.01 4.18
N PRO A 55 -4.68 1.40 3.08
CA PRO A 55 -4.67 2.79 2.65
C PRO A 55 -6.06 3.24 2.18
N THR A 56 -6.41 4.48 2.48
CA THR A 56 -7.63 5.09 1.95
C THR A 56 -7.52 5.31 0.43
N PRO A 57 -8.62 5.39 -0.33
CA PRO A 57 -8.60 5.65 -1.78
C PRO A 57 -7.79 6.90 -2.17
N GLN A 58 -7.88 7.97 -1.38
CA GLN A 58 -7.10 9.19 -1.59
C GLN A 58 -5.59 8.92 -1.53
N MET A 59 -5.16 8.11 -0.56
CA MET A 59 -3.76 7.73 -0.40
C MET A 59 -3.29 6.80 -1.52
N ILE A 60 -4.13 5.88 -1.98
CA ILE A 60 -3.83 5.03 -3.14
C ILE A 60 -3.56 5.87 -4.38
N VAL A 61 -4.36 6.91 -4.62
CA VAL A 61 -4.13 7.85 -5.74
C VAL A 61 -2.83 8.64 -5.56
N LYS A 62 -2.50 9.08 -4.34
CA LYS A 62 -1.22 9.76 -4.06
C LYS A 62 -0.03 8.83 -4.33
N ILE A 63 -0.08 7.59 -3.84
CA ILE A 63 0.94 6.57 -4.07
C ILE A 63 1.10 6.33 -5.58
N ALA A 64 0.00 6.11 -6.30
CA ALA A 64 0.04 5.88 -7.74
C ALA A 64 0.68 7.04 -8.52
N LYS A 65 0.42 8.28 -8.10
CA LYS A 65 1.04 9.46 -8.70
C LYS A 65 2.54 9.56 -8.39
N ALA A 66 2.93 9.35 -7.13
CA ALA A 66 4.33 9.39 -6.71
C ALA A 66 5.15 8.28 -7.39
N THR A 67 4.58 7.09 -7.54
CA THR A 67 5.24 5.96 -8.21
C THR A 67 5.12 5.99 -9.73
N ASN A 68 4.67 7.11 -10.32
CA ASN A 68 4.44 7.28 -11.76
C ASN A 68 3.63 6.15 -12.42
N GLY A 69 2.63 5.62 -11.71
CA GLY A 69 1.77 4.52 -12.17
C GLY A 69 2.34 3.11 -12.00
N GLU A 70 3.53 2.92 -11.42
CA GLU A 70 4.04 1.57 -11.12
C GLU A 70 3.15 0.81 -10.13
N ILE A 71 2.61 1.53 -9.14
CA ILE A 71 1.65 0.99 -8.17
C ILE A 71 0.30 1.63 -8.45
N THR A 72 -0.61 0.88 -9.06
CA THR A 72 -1.95 1.34 -9.42
C THR A 72 -2.97 0.97 -8.35
N ALA A 73 -4.15 1.61 -8.39
CA ALA A 73 -5.24 1.23 -7.49
C ALA A 73 -5.65 -0.25 -7.63
N SER A 74 -5.55 -0.80 -8.84
CA SER A 74 -5.84 -2.21 -9.12
C SER A 74 -4.93 -3.15 -8.33
N ASP A 75 -3.67 -2.78 -8.08
CA ASP A 75 -2.73 -3.60 -7.29
C ASP A 75 -3.18 -3.72 -5.82
N TRP A 76 -3.89 -2.72 -5.30
CA TRP A 76 -4.42 -2.72 -3.93
C TRP A 76 -5.77 -3.43 -3.80
N TYR A 77 -6.58 -3.39 -4.84
CA TYR A 77 -7.92 -3.99 -4.88
C TYR A 77 -7.99 -5.32 -5.63
N ALA A 78 -6.85 -5.90 -6.02
CA ALA A 78 -6.76 -7.17 -6.72
C ALA A 78 -7.16 -8.35 -5.80
N SER A 79 -8.44 -8.43 -5.50
CA SER A 79 -9.13 -9.58 -4.95
C SER A 79 -10.39 -9.81 -5.76
N SER A 80 -10.41 -10.95 -6.46
CA SER A 80 -11.52 -11.55 -7.22
C SER A 80 -12.11 -10.74 -8.38
N ALA A 81 -11.35 -10.57 -9.47
CA ALA A 81 -11.96 -10.44 -10.80
C ALA A 81 -12.14 -11.86 -11.38
N GLY A 82 -13.26 -12.48 -11.03
CA GLY A 82 -13.68 -13.80 -11.52
C GLY A 82 -15.02 -14.20 -10.92
N ALA A 83 -16.10 -13.46 -11.22
CA ALA A 83 -17.48 -13.92 -11.04
C ALA A 83 -18.47 -12.99 -11.77
N ALA A 84 -18.58 -13.13 -13.09
CA ALA A 84 -19.82 -13.05 -13.89
C ALA A 84 -19.50 -13.43 -15.34
#